data_AF-A0A171CFR4-F1
#
_entry.id   AF-A0A171CFR4-F1
#
_cell.length_a   1.000
_cell.length_b   1.000
_cell.length_c   1.000
_cell.angle_alpha   90.00
_cell.angle_beta   90.00
_cell.angle_gamma   90.00
#
_symmetry.space_group_name_H-M   'P 1'
#
loop_
_entity.id
_entity.type
_entity.pdbx_description
1 polymer ?
#
loop_
_entity_poly.entity_id
_entity_poly.type
_entity_poly.pdbx_seq_one_letter_code
_entity_poly.pdbx_strand_id
1 'polypeptide(L)'
;MSEFPSLSEGADLSEVIASLSRSAEVLARVADEVEREPLPPGLVKALPRTEPVALLLAARSAEGEGRSFEAAGLVEEALALDAGLEPALRDAEEYAACRTDPGQELPARAAHLFRRLTAYLYRPARRHLVGDLVARSVRVAEHALADLALFEYDVVGEFLDARGEWLREDEVALLESWRRAPLRLWEVLGVAGREITLGDGDGEVTLTDELLPEQALPGDLMLTRLLHDGAGPRVFGHPFKVDPARRDEMLALLAGPVDPSAIAAFFRRPAPPASGGSPTTAPPR
;
A
#
# COMPACT_ATOMS: atom_id res chain seq x y z
N MET A 1 2.80 -29.60 8.63
CA MET A 1 4.06 -30.20 8.17
C MET A 1 3.74 -31.01 6.93
N SER A 2 3.86 -30.40 5.76
CA SER A 2 3.68 -31.10 4.48
C SER A 2 4.94 -31.90 4.20
N GLU A 3 4.80 -33.22 4.07
CA GLU A 3 5.87 -34.12 3.64
C GLU A 3 6.19 -33.84 2.16
N PHE A 4 7.36 -33.24 1.91
CA PHE A 4 7.93 -33.25 0.57
C PHE A 4 8.37 -34.68 0.23
N PRO A 5 8.00 -35.24 -0.93
CA PRO A 5 8.48 -36.55 -1.32
C PRO A 5 10.00 -36.52 -1.48
N SER A 6 10.68 -37.47 -0.83
CA SER A 6 12.08 -37.79 -1.04
C SER A 6 12.30 -38.12 -2.52
N LEU A 7 12.87 -37.20 -3.29
CA LEU A 7 13.24 -37.42 -4.68
C LEU A 7 14.35 -38.48 -4.73
N SER A 8 14.05 -39.68 -5.24
CA SER A 8 15.07 -40.68 -5.54
C SER A 8 15.95 -40.20 -6.70
N GLU A 9 17.25 -40.52 -6.66
CA GLU A 9 18.15 -40.33 -7.82
C GLU A 9 17.54 -41.03 -9.05
N GLY A 10 17.01 -40.24 -9.98
CA GLY A 10 16.30 -40.72 -11.17
C GLY A 10 14.88 -40.18 -11.36
N ALA A 11 14.38 -39.27 -10.52
CA ALA A 11 13.08 -38.63 -10.74
C ALA A 11 13.01 -37.99 -12.15
N ASP A 12 12.04 -38.43 -12.96
CA ASP A 12 11.78 -37.89 -14.28
C ASP A 12 11.44 -36.40 -14.14
N LEU A 13 12.20 -35.55 -14.83
CA LEU A 13 12.01 -34.10 -14.83
C LEU A 13 10.56 -33.75 -15.19
N SER A 14 9.91 -34.57 -16.02
CA SER A 14 8.51 -34.43 -16.42
C SER A 14 7.55 -34.64 -15.25
N GLU A 15 7.82 -35.59 -14.36
CA GLU A 15 7.02 -35.83 -13.15
C GLU A 15 7.21 -34.71 -12.12
N VAL A 16 8.43 -34.20 -11.98
CA VAL A 16 8.73 -33.05 -11.12
C VAL A 16 8.02 -31.80 -11.65
N ILE A 17 8.09 -31.53 -12.96
CA ILE A 17 7.38 -30.41 -13.60
C ILE A 17 5.86 -30.57 -13.44
N ALA A 18 5.31 -31.77 -13.64
CA ALA A 18 3.88 -32.03 -13.45
C ALA A 18 3.46 -31.89 -11.98
N SER A 19 4.32 -32.25 -11.03
CA SER A 19 4.08 -32.05 -9.59
C SER A 19 4.09 -30.56 -9.22
N LEU A 20 5.10 -29.81 -9.68
CA LEU A 20 5.19 -28.36 -9.47
C LEU A 20 4.00 -27.63 -10.10
N SER A 21 3.56 -28.05 -11.29
CA SER A 21 2.41 -27.46 -11.97
C SER A 21 1.08 -27.66 -11.23
N ARG A 22 1.03 -28.61 -10.29
CA ARG A 22 -0.12 -28.85 -9.40
C ARG A 22 0.03 -28.22 -8.02
N SER A 23 1.17 -27.60 -7.72
CA SER A 23 1.38 -26.90 -6.45
C SER A 23 0.65 -25.55 -6.47
N ALA A 24 -0.20 -25.32 -5.46
CA ALA A 24 -0.88 -24.04 -5.27
C ALA A 24 0.12 -22.88 -5.08
N GLU A 25 1.28 -23.13 -4.46
CA GLU A 25 2.32 -22.12 -4.26
C GLU A 25 3.01 -21.75 -5.58
N VAL A 26 3.34 -22.74 -6.41
CA VAL A 26 3.94 -22.49 -7.74
C VAL A 26 2.94 -21.77 -8.63
N LEU A 27 1.69 -22.20 -8.62
CA LEU A 27 0.63 -21.53 -9.38
C LEU A 27 0.43 -20.09 -8.93
N ALA A 28 0.37 -19.83 -7.62
CA ALA A 28 0.30 -18.48 -7.08
C ALA A 28 1.49 -17.63 -7.53
N ARG A 29 2.70 -18.19 -7.53
CA ARG A 29 3.90 -17.49 -8.00
C ARG A 29 3.83 -17.15 -9.49
N VAL A 30 3.37 -18.08 -10.33
CA VAL A 30 3.19 -17.84 -11.78
C VAL A 30 2.09 -16.81 -12.02
N ALA A 31 0.98 -16.90 -11.30
CA ALA A 31 -0.10 -15.92 -11.33
C ALA A 31 0.39 -14.51 -10.97
N ASP A 32 1.22 -14.38 -9.92
CA ASP A 32 1.84 -13.10 -9.55
C ASP A 32 2.74 -12.55 -10.65
N GLU A 33 3.51 -13.41 -11.33
CA GLU A 33 4.35 -12.99 -12.46
C GLU A 33 3.51 -12.54 -13.65
N VAL A 34 2.40 -13.21 -13.93
CA VAL A 34 1.47 -12.83 -15.00
C VAL A 34 0.76 -11.51 -14.70
N GLU A 35 0.41 -11.25 -13.44
CA GLU A 35 -0.16 -9.96 -13.07
C GLU A 35 0.90 -8.84 -13.15
N ARG A 36 2.15 -9.14 -12.82
CA ARG A 36 3.27 -8.20 -12.94
C ARG A 36 3.64 -7.91 -14.40
N GLU A 37 3.60 -8.93 -15.25
CA GLU A 37 3.88 -8.87 -16.68
C GLU A 37 2.72 -9.53 -17.46
N PRO A 38 1.67 -8.76 -17.77
CA PRO A 38 0.49 -9.27 -18.46
C PRO A 38 0.81 -10.02 -19.75
N LEU A 39 0.07 -11.10 -19.99
CA LEU A 39 0.23 -11.92 -21.18
C LEU A 39 -0.21 -11.13 -22.42
N PRO A 40 0.47 -11.31 -23.57
CA PRO A 40 0.06 -10.65 -24.80
C PRO A 40 -1.36 -11.10 -25.22
N PRO A 41 -2.18 -10.23 -25.83
CA PRO A 41 -3.58 -10.52 -26.13
C PRO A 41 -3.81 -11.79 -26.97
N GLY A 42 -2.87 -12.13 -27.86
CA GLY A 42 -2.93 -13.36 -28.65
C GLY A 42 -2.83 -14.62 -27.79
N LEU A 43 -2.01 -14.59 -26.73
CA LEU A 43 -1.86 -15.70 -25.81
C LEU A 43 -3.08 -15.84 -24.90
N VAL A 44 -3.61 -14.72 -24.37
CA VAL A 44 -4.85 -14.72 -23.57
C VAL A 44 -6.03 -15.32 -24.34
N LYS A 45 -6.14 -15.02 -25.64
CA LYS A 45 -7.18 -15.61 -26.52
C LYS A 45 -6.97 -17.10 -26.80
N ALA A 46 -5.74 -17.58 -26.76
CA ALA A 46 -5.41 -18.98 -27.01
C ALA A 46 -5.55 -19.87 -25.77
N LEU A 47 -5.66 -19.28 -24.57
CA LEU A 47 -5.84 -20.02 -23.32
C LEU A 47 -7.17 -20.80 -23.33
N PRO A 48 -7.18 -22.09 -22.96
CA PRO A 48 -8.39 -22.90 -22.94
C PRO A 48 -9.34 -22.43 -21.83
N ARG A 49 -10.53 -21.95 -22.20
CA ARG A 49 -11.56 -21.48 -21.26
C ARG A 49 -12.19 -22.59 -20.42
N THR A 50 -11.92 -23.84 -20.74
CA THR A 50 -12.39 -25.01 -19.99
C THR A 50 -11.43 -25.42 -18.88
N GLU A 51 -10.28 -24.76 -18.75
CA GLU A 51 -9.27 -25.07 -17.74
C GLU A 51 -9.23 -23.97 -16.66
N PRO A 52 -9.46 -24.30 -15.37
CA PRO A 52 -9.55 -23.30 -14.30
C PRO A 52 -8.25 -22.50 -14.12
N VAL A 53 -7.09 -23.16 -14.27
CA VAL A 53 -5.78 -22.50 -14.21
C VAL A 53 -5.60 -21.50 -15.35
N ALA A 54 -6.06 -21.84 -16.56
CA ALA A 54 -5.94 -20.94 -17.71
C ALA A 54 -6.82 -19.69 -17.53
N LEU A 55 -8.02 -19.85 -16.96
CA LEU A 55 -8.88 -18.73 -16.58
C LEU A 55 -8.24 -17.86 -15.50
N LEU A 56 -7.61 -18.45 -14.47
CA LEU A 56 -6.87 -17.70 -13.45
C LEU A 56 -5.73 -16.87 -14.06
N LEU A 57 -4.94 -17.44 -14.97
CA LEU A 57 -3.86 -16.69 -15.63
C LEU A 57 -4.41 -15.56 -16.51
N ALA A 58 -5.52 -15.79 -17.23
CA ALA A 58 -6.19 -14.73 -17.96
C ALA A 58 -6.72 -13.62 -17.03
N ALA A 59 -7.28 -13.99 -15.88
CA ALA A 59 -7.75 -13.05 -14.86
C ALA A 59 -6.61 -12.19 -14.32
N ARG A 60 -5.47 -12.81 -13.98
CA ARG A 60 -4.28 -12.12 -13.48
C ARG A 60 -3.68 -11.17 -14.51
N SER A 61 -3.68 -11.58 -15.77
CA SER A 61 -3.28 -10.71 -16.88
C SER A 61 -4.20 -9.50 -16.99
N ALA A 62 -5.52 -9.69 -16.89
CA ALA A 62 -6.49 -8.60 -16.92
C ALA A 62 -6.33 -7.65 -15.72
N GLU A 63 -6.11 -8.18 -14.51
CA GLU A 63 -5.88 -7.38 -13.31
C GLU A 63 -4.59 -6.54 -13.39
N GLY A 64 -3.51 -7.12 -13.93
CA GLY A 64 -2.25 -6.41 -14.17
C GLY A 64 -2.40 -5.23 -15.14
N GLU A 65 -3.37 -5.29 -16.04
CA GLU A 65 -3.73 -4.21 -16.96
C GLU A 65 -4.79 -3.24 -16.38
N GLY A 66 -5.19 -3.41 -15.12
CA GLY A 66 -6.21 -2.58 -14.48
C GLY A 66 -7.65 -2.92 -14.87
N ARG A 67 -7.89 -4.03 -15.58
CA ARG A 67 -9.23 -4.47 -15.99
C ARG A 67 -9.89 -5.34 -14.91
N SER A 68 -10.02 -4.81 -13.68
CA SER A 68 -10.45 -5.60 -12.51
C SER A 68 -11.84 -6.24 -12.63
N PHE A 69 -12.78 -5.60 -13.34
CA PHE A 69 -14.10 -6.19 -13.60
C PHE A 69 -14.04 -7.46 -14.45
N GLU A 70 -13.24 -7.42 -15.51
CA GLU A 70 -13.01 -8.60 -16.34
C GLU A 70 -12.26 -9.67 -15.55
N ALA A 71 -11.23 -9.28 -14.79
CA ALA A 71 -10.52 -10.19 -13.91
C ALA A 71 -11.45 -10.90 -12.91
N ALA A 72 -12.38 -10.16 -12.30
CA ALA A 72 -13.36 -10.74 -11.38
C ALA A 72 -14.28 -11.76 -12.06
N GLY A 73 -14.80 -11.46 -13.25
CA GLY A 73 -15.61 -12.41 -14.01
C GLY A 73 -14.85 -13.70 -14.37
N LEU A 74 -13.58 -13.58 -14.75
CA LEU A 74 -12.72 -14.72 -15.04
C LEU A 74 -12.39 -15.56 -13.81
N VAL A 75 -12.23 -14.92 -12.65
CA VAL A 75 -12.08 -15.61 -11.36
C VAL A 75 -13.35 -16.37 -11.00
N GLU A 76 -14.54 -15.79 -11.20
CA GLU A 76 -15.81 -16.49 -10.99
C GLU A 76 -15.95 -17.71 -11.90
N GLU A 77 -15.60 -17.59 -13.20
CA GLU A 77 -15.58 -18.72 -14.13
C GLU A 77 -14.59 -19.80 -13.69
N ALA A 78 -13.39 -19.42 -13.22
CA ALA A 78 -12.38 -20.37 -12.74
C ALA A 78 -12.90 -21.15 -11.51
N LEU A 79 -13.52 -20.46 -10.56
CA LEU A 79 -14.09 -21.07 -9.36
C LEU A 79 -15.32 -21.93 -9.63
N ALA A 80 -16.05 -21.67 -10.72
CA ALA A 80 -17.14 -22.54 -11.16
C ALA A 80 -16.63 -23.90 -11.68
N LEU A 81 -15.41 -23.95 -12.23
CA LEU A 81 -14.76 -25.17 -12.69
C LEU A 81 -13.99 -25.88 -11.56
N ASP A 82 -13.36 -25.12 -10.68
CA ASP A 82 -12.66 -25.63 -9.49
C ASP A 82 -12.82 -24.67 -8.30
N ALA A 83 -13.78 -25.00 -7.43
CA ALA A 83 -14.07 -24.21 -6.24
C ALA A 83 -12.93 -24.23 -5.20
N GLY A 84 -11.96 -25.14 -5.33
CA GLY A 84 -10.80 -25.27 -4.44
C GLY A 84 -9.56 -24.51 -4.93
N LEU A 85 -9.64 -23.78 -6.04
CA LEU A 85 -8.51 -23.06 -6.62
C LEU A 85 -8.08 -21.87 -5.73
N GLU A 86 -7.20 -22.12 -4.76
CA GLU A 86 -6.86 -21.17 -3.70
C GLU A 86 -6.48 -19.76 -4.18
N PRO A 87 -5.64 -19.56 -5.22
CA PRO A 87 -5.31 -18.20 -5.67
C PRO A 87 -6.52 -17.45 -6.21
N ALA A 88 -7.46 -18.15 -6.87
CA ALA A 88 -8.70 -17.55 -7.36
C ALA A 88 -9.65 -17.20 -6.21
N LEU A 89 -9.72 -18.04 -5.16
CA LEU A 89 -10.49 -17.71 -3.95
C LEU A 89 -9.99 -16.42 -3.28
N ARG A 90 -8.68 -16.26 -3.15
CA ARG A 90 -8.07 -15.04 -2.58
C ARG A 90 -8.41 -13.80 -3.41
N ASP A 91 -8.37 -13.90 -4.74
CA ASP A 91 -8.77 -12.79 -5.61
C ASP A 91 -10.27 -12.45 -5.45
N ALA A 92 -11.13 -13.47 -5.39
CA ALA A 92 -12.56 -13.27 -5.20
C ALA A 92 -12.87 -12.59 -3.85
N GLU A 93 -12.21 -13.01 -2.76
CA GLU A 93 -12.31 -12.37 -1.44
C GLU A 93 -11.84 -10.92 -1.50
N GLU A 94 -10.73 -10.67 -2.20
CA GLU A 94 -10.25 -9.31 -2.39
C GLU A 94 -11.29 -8.48 -3.16
N TYR A 95 -11.77 -8.90 -4.33
CA TYR A 95 -12.78 -8.13 -5.09
C TYR A 95 -14.07 -7.92 -4.30
N ALA A 96 -14.55 -8.95 -3.59
CA ALA A 96 -15.75 -8.85 -2.77
C ALA A 96 -15.62 -7.76 -1.70
N ALA A 97 -14.46 -7.68 -1.02
CA ALA A 97 -14.26 -6.68 0.02
C ALA A 97 -13.94 -5.26 -0.51
N CYS A 98 -13.96 -5.02 -1.83
CA CYS A 98 -14.11 -3.65 -2.36
C CYS A 98 -15.52 -3.09 -2.09
N ARG A 99 -16.53 -3.97 -1.97
CA ARG A 99 -17.91 -3.58 -1.67
C ARG A 99 -18.05 -3.43 -0.15
N THR A 100 -18.35 -2.23 0.30
CA THR A 100 -18.58 -1.95 1.73
C THR A 100 -20.02 -2.23 2.15
N ASP A 101 -20.25 -2.44 3.44
CA ASP A 101 -21.60 -2.52 4.01
C ASP A 101 -22.35 -1.18 3.84
N PRO A 102 -23.51 -1.15 3.14
CA PRO A 102 -24.28 0.07 2.94
C PRO A 102 -24.84 0.68 4.24
N GLY A 103 -24.93 -0.09 5.32
CA GLY A 103 -25.41 0.36 6.63
C GLY A 103 -24.34 1.08 7.47
N GLN A 104 -23.07 1.06 7.05
CA GLN A 104 -22.00 1.75 7.76
C GLN A 104 -21.88 3.22 7.34
N GLU A 105 -21.67 4.10 8.31
CA GLU A 105 -21.38 5.51 8.09
C GLU A 105 -20.02 5.71 7.40
N LEU A 106 -19.89 6.78 6.60
CA LEU A 106 -18.70 7.06 5.79
C LEU A 106 -17.38 7.02 6.60
N PRO A 107 -17.31 7.54 7.84
CA PRO A 107 -16.07 7.43 8.64
C PRO A 107 -15.58 6.00 8.88
N ALA A 108 -16.49 5.06 9.14
CA ALA A 108 -16.13 3.65 9.31
C ALA A 108 -15.67 3.02 7.99
N ARG A 109 -16.32 3.39 6.89
CA ARG A 109 -15.98 2.91 5.55
C ARG A 109 -14.66 3.50 5.04
N ALA A 110 -14.32 4.73 5.42
CA ALA A 110 -13.06 5.39 5.07
C ALA A 110 -11.84 4.56 5.53
N ALA A 111 -11.80 4.12 6.78
CA ALA A 111 -10.72 3.27 7.28
C ALA A 111 -10.61 1.96 6.49
N HIS A 112 -11.74 1.39 6.08
CA HIS A 112 -11.78 0.22 5.21
C HIS A 112 -11.23 0.51 3.81
N LEU A 113 -11.67 1.59 3.16
CA LEU A 113 -11.19 2.03 1.86
C LEU A 113 -9.67 2.23 1.84
N PHE A 114 -9.10 2.84 2.89
CA PHE A 114 -7.66 3.01 2.98
C PHE A 114 -6.91 1.67 3.06
N ARG A 115 -7.44 0.69 3.82
CA ARG A 115 -6.90 -0.69 3.83
C ARG A 115 -7.01 -1.33 2.45
N ARG A 116 -8.09 -1.07 1.71
CA ARG A 116 -8.28 -1.58 0.35
C ARG A 116 -7.30 -0.99 -0.66
N LEU A 117 -7.04 0.31 -0.59
CA LEU A 117 -5.99 0.96 -1.36
C LEU A 117 -4.62 0.36 -1.05
N THR A 118 -4.30 0.18 0.23
CA THR A 118 -3.04 -0.43 0.65
C THR A 118 -2.91 -1.86 0.10
N ALA A 119 -3.96 -2.68 0.21
CA ALA A 119 -3.97 -4.03 -0.37
C ALA A 119 -3.74 -4.00 -1.90
N TYR A 120 -4.38 -3.06 -2.60
CA TYR A 120 -4.20 -2.87 -4.04
C TYR A 120 -2.77 -2.47 -4.42
N LEU A 121 -2.14 -1.57 -3.66
CA LEU A 121 -0.74 -1.21 -3.84
C LEU A 121 0.20 -2.42 -3.71
N TYR A 122 -0.10 -3.35 -2.80
CA TYR A 122 0.72 -4.53 -2.56
C TYR A 122 0.46 -5.69 -3.53
N ARG A 123 -0.46 -5.52 -4.49
CA ARG A 123 -0.66 -6.47 -5.58
C ARG A 123 0.59 -6.58 -6.48
N PRO A 124 0.84 -7.74 -7.11
CA PRO A 124 2.05 -8.00 -7.89
C PRO A 124 2.44 -6.93 -8.91
N ALA A 125 1.46 -6.34 -9.62
CA ALA A 125 1.70 -5.29 -10.61
C ALA A 125 2.38 -4.04 -10.02
N ARG A 126 2.09 -3.69 -8.76
CA ARG A 126 2.46 -2.41 -8.14
C ARG A 126 3.47 -2.54 -7.00
N ARG A 127 3.65 -3.75 -6.46
CA ARG A 127 4.54 -4.00 -5.31
C ARG A 127 5.97 -3.47 -5.52
N HIS A 128 6.45 -3.44 -6.76
CA HIS A 128 7.76 -2.91 -7.10
C HIS A 128 7.92 -1.42 -6.73
N LEU A 129 6.85 -0.62 -6.79
CA LEU A 129 6.87 0.82 -6.45
C LEU A 129 7.32 1.04 -5.00
N VAL A 130 6.81 0.24 -4.07
CA VAL A 130 7.25 0.27 -2.66
C VAL A 130 8.66 -0.30 -2.53
N GLY A 131 8.95 -1.39 -3.22
CA GLY A 131 10.28 -2.04 -3.21
C GLY A 131 11.41 -1.08 -3.62
N ASP A 132 11.19 -0.30 -4.67
CA ASP A 132 12.16 0.68 -5.18
C ASP A 132 12.40 1.82 -4.19
N LEU A 133 11.35 2.26 -3.49
CA LEU A 133 11.46 3.26 -2.42
C LEU A 133 12.17 2.70 -1.19
N VAL A 134 11.86 1.47 -0.77
CA VAL A 134 12.51 0.79 0.34
C VAL A 134 14.01 0.62 0.07
N ALA A 135 14.39 0.27 -1.17
CA ALA A 135 15.79 0.16 -1.57
C ALA A 135 16.57 1.50 -1.45
N ARG A 136 15.86 2.63 -1.44
CA ARG A 136 16.42 3.98 -1.31
C ARG A 136 16.35 4.52 0.12
N SER A 137 15.67 3.85 1.04
CA SER A 137 15.40 4.29 2.41
C SER A 137 15.92 3.29 3.46
N VAL A 138 15.53 3.48 4.72
CA VAL A 138 15.63 2.46 5.78
C VAL A 138 14.42 1.53 5.72
N ARG A 139 14.65 0.21 5.91
CA ARG A 139 13.57 -0.81 5.79
C ARG A 139 12.39 -0.58 6.74
N VAL A 140 12.63 -0.03 7.93
CA VAL A 140 11.57 0.25 8.91
C VAL A 140 10.55 1.29 8.43
N ALA A 141 10.87 2.05 7.38
CA ALA A 141 10.00 3.08 6.83
C ALA A 141 8.99 2.56 5.79
N GLU A 142 8.93 1.24 5.52
CA GLU A 142 8.09 0.68 4.45
C GLU A 142 6.64 1.18 4.47
N HIS A 143 5.98 1.16 5.63
CA HIS A 143 4.59 1.61 5.75
C HIS A 143 4.39 3.10 5.44
N ALA A 144 5.39 3.93 5.72
CA ALA A 144 5.37 5.35 5.39
C ALA A 144 5.71 5.58 3.91
N LEU A 145 6.55 4.72 3.31
CA LEU A 145 6.85 4.75 1.86
C LEU A 145 5.66 4.26 1.02
N ALA A 146 4.83 3.38 1.56
CA ALA A 146 3.59 2.97 0.92
C ALA A 146 2.64 4.16 0.68
N ASP A 147 2.60 5.12 1.59
CA ASP A 147 1.84 6.37 1.40
C ASP A 147 2.39 7.17 0.20
N LEU A 148 3.71 7.35 0.09
CA LEU A 148 4.30 8.00 -1.09
C LEU A 148 3.93 7.28 -2.39
N ALA A 149 3.99 5.95 -2.39
CA ALA A 149 3.62 5.17 -3.56
C ALA A 149 2.13 5.29 -3.91
N LEU A 150 1.24 5.34 -2.91
CA LEU A 150 -0.19 5.51 -3.13
C LEU A 150 -0.51 6.82 -3.86
N PHE A 151 0.06 7.93 -3.40
CA PHE A 151 -0.35 9.26 -3.83
C PHE A 151 0.52 9.83 -4.95
N GLU A 152 1.84 9.68 -4.88
CA GLU A 152 2.75 10.33 -5.83
C GLU A 152 2.97 9.52 -7.12
N TYR A 153 2.71 8.20 -7.09
CA TYR A 153 2.62 7.37 -8.29
C TYR A 153 1.16 7.16 -8.74
N ASP A 154 0.21 7.91 -8.18
CA ASP A 154 -1.19 7.93 -8.58
C ASP A 154 -1.90 6.55 -8.54
N VAL A 155 -1.47 5.67 -7.63
CA VAL A 155 -2.12 4.36 -7.44
C VAL A 155 -3.57 4.52 -6.96
N VAL A 156 -3.90 5.62 -6.29
CA VAL A 156 -5.30 5.98 -5.98
C VAL A 156 -6.12 6.20 -7.26
N GLY A 157 -5.55 6.90 -8.25
CA GLY A 157 -6.18 7.08 -9.57
C GLY A 157 -6.36 5.74 -10.30
N GLU A 158 -5.31 4.92 -10.35
CA GLU A 158 -5.40 3.57 -10.95
C GLU A 158 -6.47 2.70 -10.27
N PHE A 159 -6.59 2.77 -8.94
CA PHE A 159 -7.63 2.05 -8.20
C PHE A 159 -9.03 2.53 -8.56
N LEU A 160 -9.22 3.84 -8.71
CA LEU A 160 -10.50 4.42 -9.12
C LEU A 160 -10.88 3.99 -10.54
N ASP A 161 -9.94 4.02 -11.48
CA ASP A 161 -10.18 3.58 -12.85
C ASP A 161 -10.53 2.08 -12.92
N ALA A 162 -9.83 1.26 -12.15
CA ALA A 162 -10.01 -0.20 -12.17
C ALA A 162 -11.24 -0.68 -11.38
N ARG A 163 -11.55 -0.05 -10.25
CA ARG A 163 -12.48 -0.57 -9.23
C ARG A 163 -13.57 0.40 -8.83
N GLY A 164 -13.60 1.60 -9.41
CA GLY A 164 -14.55 2.66 -9.07
C GLY A 164 -16.02 2.24 -9.20
N GLU A 165 -16.39 1.38 -10.16
CA GLU A 165 -17.78 0.96 -10.31
C GLU A 165 -18.26 -0.01 -9.19
N TRP A 166 -17.35 -0.55 -8.36
CA TRP A 166 -17.73 -1.30 -7.16
C TRP A 166 -17.93 -0.40 -5.93
N LEU A 167 -17.51 0.85 -6.02
CA LEU A 167 -17.58 1.81 -4.93
C LEU A 167 -18.87 2.61 -5.01
N ARG A 168 -19.25 3.18 -3.87
CA ARG A 168 -20.37 4.13 -3.79
C ARG A 168 -19.90 5.52 -4.23
N GLU A 169 -20.84 6.37 -4.63
CA GLU A 169 -20.54 7.74 -5.09
C GLU A 169 -19.79 8.57 -4.03
N ASP A 170 -20.17 8.45 -2.76
CA ASP A 170 -19.51 9.15 -1.66
C ASP A 170 -18.09 8.63 -1.37
N GLU A 171 -17.84 7.36 -1.66
CA GLU A 171 -16.52 6.72 -1.54
C GLU A 171 -15.61 7.10 -2.69
N VAL A 172 -16.14 7.16 -3.91
CA VAL A 172 -15.42 7.71 -5.08
C VAL A 172 -15.04 9.16 -4.81
N ALA A 173 -15.98 9.99 -4.34
CA ALA A 173 -15.71 11.38 -4.01
C ALA A 173 -14.65 11.53 -2.89
N LEU A 174 -14.67 10.62 -1.90
CA LEU A 174 -13.68 10.57 -0.83
C LEU A 174 -12.28 10.26 -1.37
N LEU A 175 -12.13 9.23 -2.19
CA LEU A 175 -10.86 8.84 -2.80
C LEU A 175 -10.32 9.92 -3.75
N GLU A 176 -11.19 10.55 -4.55
CA GLU A 176 -10.81 11.69 -5.40
C GLU A 176 -10.32 12.88 -4.60
N SER A 177 -10.87 13.10 -3.41
CA SER A 177 -10.37 14.13 -2.50
C SER A 177 -9.00 13.74 -1.92
N TRP A 178 -8.84 12.48 -1.49
CA TRP A 178 -7.56 11.98 -0.98
C TRP A 178 -6.44 12.03 -2.00
N ARG A 179 -6.74 11.70 -3.27
CA ARG A 179 -5.79 11.79 -4.39
C ARG A 179 -5.16 13.18 -4.53
N ARG A 180 -5.87 14.23 -4.11
CA ARG A 180 -5.42 15.64 -4.16
C ARG A 180 -4.82 16.14 -2.84
N ALA A 181 -4.83 15.33 -1.79
CA ALA A 181 -4.33 15.73 -0.48
C ALA A 181 -2.79 15.83 -0.48
N PRO A 182 -2.21 17.00 -0.13
CA PRO A 182 -0.77 17.19 -0.20
C PRO A 182 -0.04 16.51 0.96
N LEU A 183 1.16 15.99 0.69
CA LEU A 183 2.11 15.65 1.74
C LEU A 183 2.62 16.93 2.40
N ARG A 184 2.56 17.00 3.73
CA ARG A 184 3.00 18.17 4.49
C ARG A 184 3.85 17.78 5.68
N LEU A 185 4.69 18.71 6.11
CA LEU A 185 5.44 18.61 7.35
C LEU A 185 4.64 19.32 8.45
N TRP A 186 4.23 18.55 9.44
CA TRP A 186 3.43 19.01 10.58
C TRP A 186 4.27 19.05 11.84
N GLU A 187 4.17 20.11 12.61
CA GLU A 187 4.67 20.18 13.98
C GLU A 187 3.57 19.74 14.95
N VAL A 188 3.91 18.86 15.87
CA VAL A 188 3.01 18.48 16.96
C VAL A 188 2.99 19.62 17.98
N LEU A 189 1.86 20.30 18.13
CA LEU A 189 1.69 21.40 19.08
C LEU A 189 1.23 20.92 20.45
N GLY A 190 0.42 19.86 20.48
CA GLY A 190 -0.14 19.31 21.72
C GLY A 190 -0.73 17.93 21.53
N VAL A 191 -0.72 17.15 22.62
CA VAL A 191 -1.31 15.81 22.70
C VAL A 191 -2.16 15.75 23.96
N ALA A 192 -3.43 15.39 23.82
CA ALA A 192 -4.39 15.30 24.92
C ALA A 192 -5.26 14.04 24.77
N GLY A 193 -4.88 12.95 25.44
CA GLY A 193 -5.56 11.66 25.30
C GLY A 193 -5.47 11.15 23.86
N ARG A 194 -6.60 11.14 23.15
CA ARG A 194 -6.70 10.71 21.74
C ARG A 194 -6.67 11.88 20.75
N GLU A 195 -6.63 13.10 21.25
CA GLU A 195 -6.55 14.29 20.42
C GLU A 195 -5.09 14.69 20.24
N ILE A 196 -4.76 15.05 19.01
CA ILE A 196 -3.47 15.63 18.64
C ILE A 196 -3.72 16.90 17.85
N THR A 197 -3.02 17.96 18.22
CA THR A 197 -3.03 19.24 17.50
C THR A 197 -1.74 19.36 16.72
N LEU A 198 -1.88 19.57 15.42
CA LEU A 198 -0.80 19.71 14.46
C LEU A 198 -0.81 21.13 13.89
N GLY A 199 0.37 21.70 13.63
CA GLY A 199 0.51 22.98 12.94
C GLY A 199 1.49 22.90 11.78
N ASP A 200 1.23 23.61 10.69
CA ASP A 200 2.14 23.71 9.53
C ASP A 200 2.78 25.10 9.39
N GLY A 201 2.56 25.98 10.38
CA GLY A 201 3.02 27.37 10.39
C GLY A 201 1.99 28.36 9.87
N ASP A 202 1.06 27.93 9.02
CA ASP A 202 -0.02 28.75 8.46
C ASP A 202 -1.36 28.53 9.18
N GLY A 203 -1.53 27.35 9.79
CA GLY A 203 -2.71 27.03 10.58
C GLY A 203 -2.49 25.88 11.55
N GLU A 204 -3.53 25.60 12.31
CA GLU A 204 -3.58 24.50 13.27
C GLU A 204 -4.77 23.60 12.95
N VAL A 205 -4.60 22.30 13.18
CA VAL A 205 -5.65 21.29 13.01
C VAL A 205 -5.61 20.32 14.16
N THR A 206 -6.76 20.12 14.79
CA THR A 206 -6.95 19.09 15.81
C THR A 206 -7.66 17.90 15.19
N LEU A 207 -7.10 16.71 15.41
CA LEU A 207 -7.69 15.46 14.96
C LEU A 207 -7.69 14.44 16.09
N THR A 208 -8.63 13.50 16.02
CA THR A 208 -8.69 12.35 16.91
C THR A 208 -8.06 11.16 16.21
N ASP A 209 -7.12 10.52 16.88
CA ASP A 209 -6.40 9.36 16.36
C ASP A 209 -6.13 8.35 17.48
N GLU A 210 -6.04 7.07 17.13
CA GLU A 210 -5.82 6.01 18.12
C GLU A 210 -4.34 5.81 18.46
N LEU A 211 -3.46 5.95 17.46
CA LEU A 211 -2.06 5.53 17.55
C LEU A 211 -1.10 6.71 17.52
N LEU A 212 -1.43 7.76 16.77
CA LEU A 212 -0.57 8.92 16.60
C LEU A 212 -0.23 9.63 17.93
N PRO A 213 -1.19 9.85 18.86
CA PRO A 213 -0.92 10.43 20.18
C PRO A 213 0.08 9.64 21.02
N GLU A 214 0.12 8.31 20.87
CA GLU A 214 1.05 7.44 21.61
C GLU A 214 2.48 7.52 21.09
N GLN A 215 2.65 8.00 19.86
CA GLN A 215 3.92 8.07 19.16
C GLN A 215 4.42 9.50 19.00
N ALA A 216 3.66 10.51 19.42
CA ALA A 216 3.96 11.92 19.22
C ALA A 216 4.34 12.62 20.53
N LEU A 217 5.33 13.50 20.48
CA LEU A 217 5.57 14.49 21.53
C LEU A 217 5.43 15.90 20.96
N PRO A 218 4.97 16.89 21.74
CA PRO A 218 5.03 18.29 21.32
C PRO A 218 6.43 18.69 20.86
N GLY A 219 6.52 19.33 19.70
CA GLY A 219 7.76 19.68 19.00
C GLY A 219 8.26 18.63 18.01
N ASP A 220 7.70 17.41 17.99
CA ASP A 220 8.00 16.43 16.94
C ASP A 220 7.55 16.97 15.57
N LEU A 221 8.34 16.69 14.53
CA LEU A 221 7.96 16.97 13.14
C LEU A 221 7.52 15.68 12.45
N MET A 222 6.34 15.71 11.85
CA MET A 222 5.68 14.58 11.22
C MET A 222 5.41 14.88 9.75
N LEU A 223 6.05 14.13 8.86
CA LEU A 223 5.74 14.16 7.44
C LEU A 223 4.57 13.20 7.18
N THR A 224 3.40 13.75 6.88
CA THR A 224 2.20 12.96 6.62
C THR A 224 1.16 13.73 5.82
N ARG A 225 0.22 12.99 5.22
CA ARG A 225 -1.01 13.51 4.62
C ARG A 225 -2.12 13.51 5.65
N LEU A 226 -2.81 14.64 5.76
CA LEU A 226 -4.11 14.69 6.41
C LEU A 226 -5.18 14.42 5.36
N LEU A 227 -5.77 13.24 5.44
CA LEU A 227 -6.94 12.86 4.67
C LEU A 227 -8.19 13.28 5.46
N HIS A 228 -9.38 12.92 4.97
CA HIS A 228 -10.61 13.06 5.75
C HIS A 228 -11.43 11.79 5.69
N ASP A 229 -12.29 11.55 6.68
CA ASP A 229 -13.18 10.38 6.72
C ASP A 229 -14.64 10.73 6.40
N GLY A 230 -14.87 11.98 5.96
CA GLY A 230 -16.20 12.56 5.73
C GLY A 230 -16.74 13.35 6.93
N ALA A 231 -16.26 13.07 8.15
CA ALA A 231 -16.59 13.83 9.35
C ALA A 231 -15.47 14.81 9.73
N GLY A 232 -14.21 14.49 9.44
CA GLY A 232 -13.09 15.38 9.72
C GLY A 232 -11.74 14.84 9.26
N PRO A 233 -10.66 15.56 9.56
CA PRO A 233 -9.31 15.17 9.18
C PRO A 233 -8.85 13.90 9.91
N ARG A 234 -8.08 13.06 9.22
CA ARG A 234 -7.52 11.79 9.73
C ARG A 234 -6.14 11.52 9.16
N VAL A 235 -5.36 10.76 9.92
CA VAL A 235 -4.13 10.12 9.46
C VAL A 235 -4.41 8.63 9.32
N PHE A 236 -4.49 8.13 8.08
CA PHE A 236 -4.65 6.68 7.84
C PHE A 236 -3.32 5.98 7.56
N GLY A 237 -2.38 6.69 6.95
CA GLY A 237 -1.02 6.19 6.69
C GLY A 237 -0.12 6.27 7.92
N HIS A 238 1.14 5.86 7.76
CA HIS A 238 2.15 5.96 8.82
C HIS A 238 3.00 7.21 8.61
N PRO A 239 2.98 8.19 9.53
CA PRO A 239 3.81 9.38 9.41
C PRO A 239 5.31 9.06 9.48
N PHE A 240 6.14 9.80 8.76
CA PHE A 240 7.57 9.81 9.03
C PHE A 240 7.89 10.83 10.12
N LYS A 241 8.72 10.44 11.09
CA LYS A 241 9.33 11.41 12.01
C LYS A 241 10.54 12.08 11.35
N VAL A 242 10.52 13.40 11.33
CA VAL A 242 11.60 14.24 10.80
C VAL A 242 12.34 14.86 11.97
N ASP A 243 13.67 14.77 11.95
CA ASP A 243 14.52 15.46 12.93
C ASP A 243 14.34 16.98 12.77
N PRO A 244 14.04 17.74 13.85
CA PRO A 244 13.93 19.19 13.81
C PRO A 244 15.12 19.90 13.17
N ALA A 245 16.35 19.38 13.33
CA ALA A 245 17.56 19.94 12.71
C ALA A 245 17.56 19.85 11.18
N ARG A 246 16.66 19.04 10.60
CA ARG A 246 16.51 18.84 9.15
C ARG A 246 15.19 19.38 8.61
N ARG A 247 14.48 20.23 9.38
CA ARG A 247 13.22 20.87 8.95
C ARG A 247 13.37 21.56 7.60
N ASP A 248 14.32 22.48 7.48
CA ASP A 248 14.45 23.32 6.27
C ASP A 248 14.81 22.48 5.04
N GLU A 249 15.59 21.41 5.24
CA GLU A 249 15.89 20.45 4.18
C GLU A 249 14.64 19.72 3.71
N MET A 250 13.79 19.25 4.64
CA MET A 250 12.52 18.61 4.29
C MET A 250 11.57 19.60 3.62
N LEU A 251 11.43 20.82 4.14
CA LEU A 251 10.60 21.86 3.51
C LEU A 251 11.05 22.20 2.10
N ALA A 252 12.37 22.21 1.83
CA ALA A 252 12.89 22.39 0.48
C ALA A 252 12.48 21.26 -0.47
N LEU A 253 12.36 20.02 0.01
CA LEU A 253 11.84 18.88 -0.78
C LEU A 253 10.33 18.99 -1.05
N LEU A 254 9.59 19.70 -0.21
CA LEU A 254 8.14 19.90 -0.34
C LEU A 254 7.75 21.20 -1.06
N ALA A 255 8.72 22.05 -1.43
CA ALA A 255 8.46 23.35 -2.06
C ALA A 255 7.91 23.25 -3.50
N GLY A 256 7.95 22.06 -4.10
CA GLY A 256 7.44 21.77 -5.44
C GLY A 256 6.76 20.41 -5.51
N PRO A 257 6.58 19.83 -6.71
CA PRO A 257 6.12 18.46 -6.86
C PRO A 257 6.98 17.50 -6.05
N VAL A 258 6.35 16.66 -5.24
CA VAL A 258 7.05 15.72 -4.37
C VAL A 258 7.76 14.68 -5.25
N ASP A 259 9.06 14.51 -5.06
CA ASP A 259 9.83 13.39 -5.60
C ASP A 259 9.90 12.27 -4.54
N PRO A 260 9.16 11.16 -4.71
CA PRO A 260 9.15 10.05 -3.74
C PRO A 260 10.54 9.50 -3.46
N SER A 261 11.42 9.48 -4.46
CA SER A 261 12.77 8.97 -4.33
C SER A 261 13.66 9.89 -3.50
N ALA A 262 13.50 11.21 -3.65
CA ALA A 262 14.22 12.19 -2.83
C ALA A 262 13.78 12.10 -1.36
N ILE A 263 12.48 11.96 -1.10
CA ILE A 263 11.95 11.75 0.25
C ILE A 263 12.46 10.43 0.84
N ALA A 264 12.44 9.33 0.09
CA ALA A 264 12.99 8.04 0.54
C ALA A 264 14.49 8.15 0.90
N ALA A 265 15.28 8.80 0.06
CA ALA A 265 16.71 9.02 0.28
C ALA A 265 17.00 9.95 1.49
N PHE A 266 16.08 10.86 1.82
CA PHE A 266 16.20 11.71 3.00
C PHE A 266 16.30 10.88 4.29
N PHE A 267 15.49 9.82 4.43
CA PHE A 267 15.44 8.97 5.63
C PHE A 267 16.56 7.92 5.70
N ARG A 268 17.26 7.66 4.60
CA ARG A 268 18.46 6.81 4.62
C ARG A 268 19.64 7.47 5.34
N ARG A 269 19.69 8.81 5.34
CA ARG A 269 20.79 9.56 5.95
C ARG A 269 20.65 9.57 7.47
N PRO A 270 21.73 9.27 8.22
CA PRO A 270 21.69 9.35 9.67
C PRO A 270 21.35 10.76 10.12
N ALA A 271 20.61 10.87 11.23
CA ALA A 271 20.39 12.14 11.90
C ALA A 271 21.76 12.78 12.24
N PRO A 272 21.91 14.10 12.11
CA PRO A 272 23.11 14.77 12.59
C PRO A 272 23.29 14.46 14.09
N PRO A 273 24.53 14.32 14.57
CA PRO A 273 24.75 14.12 16.00
C PRO A 273 24.14 15.30 16.75
N ALA A 274 23.31 15.01 17.76
CA ALA A 274 22.72 16.03 18.61
C ALA A 274 23.85 16.97 19.07
N SER A 275 23.73 18.26 18.75
CA SER A 275 24.71 19.28 19.13
C SER A 275 24.91 19.17 20.64
N GLY A 276 26.03 18.60 21.05
CA GLY A 276 26.31 18.28 22.44
C GLY A 276 26.15 19.53 23.29
N GLY A 277 25.30 19.44 24.30
CA GLY A 277 25.25 20.43 25.38
C GLY A 277 26.68 20.64 25.88
N SER A 278 27.08 21.92 25.97
CA SER A 278 28.39 22.32 26.45
C SER A 278 28.73 21.57 27.75
N PRO A 279 29.97 21.07 27.92
CA PRO A 279 30.37 20.48 29.18
C PRO A 279 30.32 21.58 30.24
N THR A 280 29.33 21.52 31.13
CA THR A 280 29.27 22.30 32.36
C THR A 280 30.62 22.18 33.05
N THR A 281 31.38 23.26 33.00
CA THR A 281 32.64 23.39 33.69
C THR A 281 32.31 23.54 35.17
N ALA A 282 32.58 22.50 35.96
CA ALA A 282 32.52 22.61 37.42
C ALA A 282 33.56 23.65 37.89
N PRO A 283 33.20 24.58 38.80
CA PRO A 283 34.17 25.51 39.35
C PRO A 283 35.08 24.78 40.36
N PRO A 284 36.32 25.27 40.56
CA PRO A 284 37.30 24.55 41.37
C PRO A 284 37.08 24.74 42.88
N ARG A 285 37.13 23.59 43.56
CA ARG A 285 37.41 23.26 44.97
C ARG A 285 36.44 23.71 46.05
#